data_AF-A0A1T4X628-F1
#
_entry.id   AF-A0A1T4X628-F1
#
_cell.length_a   1.000
_cell.length_b   1.000
_cell.length_c   1.000
_cell.angle_alpha   90.00
_cell.angle_beta   90.00
_cell.angle_gamma   90.00
#
_symmetry.space_group_name_H-M   'P 1'
#
loop_
_entity.id
_entity.type
_entity.pdbx_description
1 polymer ?
#
loop_
_entity_poly.entity_id
_entity_poly.type
_entity_poly.pdbx_seq_one_letter_code
_entity_poly.pdbx_strand_id
1 'polypeptide(L)'
;MFDLFKIKIVYSKSHWVMPKIIIGVLIILGIIILIQESMKAKRENRPLFNFKGKRFFVENYDKLKLFGSIALLIIYIYAMKFLGFIFGSIIVISLFNILYSPKKDKKSILICIAISVIETLILWFVFGYLFEITLP
;
A
#
# COMPACT_ATOMS: atom_id res chain seq x y z
N MET A 1 28.99 15.22 22.68
CA MET A 1 27.65 15.44 22.09
C MET A 1 27.40 14.66 20.79
N PHE A 2 28.33 13.82 20.31
CA PHE A 2 28.16 12.97 19.13
C PHE A 2 27.79 11.50 19.45
N ASP A 3 27.78 11.11 20.73
CA ASP A 3 27.43 9.74 21.13
C ASP A 3 25.92 9.46 21.25
N LEU A 4 25.06 10.50 21.20
CA LEU A 4 23.59 10.36 21.16
C LEU A 4 23.09 9.72 19.86
N PHE A 5 23.90 9.74 18.80
CA PHE A 5 23.55 9.18 17.49
C PHE A 5 24.31 7.88 17.17
N LYS A 6 25.14 7.36 18.09
CA LYS A 6 25.80 6.07 17.90
C LYS A 6 24.86 4.93 18.27
N ILE A 7 24.16 4.41 17.27
CA ILE A 7 23.36 3.20 17.42
C ILE A 7 24.31 2.00 17.44
N LYS A 8 24.41 1.30 18.57
CA LYS A 8 25.13 0.03 18.69
C LYS A 8 24.28 -1.06 18.02
N ILE A 9 24.40 -1.20 16.70
CA ILE A 9 23.62 -2.17 15.92
C ILE A 9 24.21 -3.56 16.17
N VAL A 10 23.47 -4.40 16.88
CA VAL A 10 23.73 -5.84 16.91
C VAL A 10 23.08 -6.44 15.65
N TYR A 11 23.89 -6.89 14.70
CA TYR A 11 23.41 -7.37 13.39
C TYR A 11 22.31 -8.43 13.49
N SER A 12 22.34 -9.29 14.52
CA SER A 12 21.30 -10.31 14.77
C SER A 12 19.91 -9.73 15.12
N LYS A 13 19.82 -8.47 15.57
CA LYS A 13 18.56 -7.76 15.87
C LYS A 13 18.22 -6.67 14.87
N SER A 14 19.00 -6.52 13.80
CA SER A 14 18.80 -5.48 12.78
C SER A 14 17.40 -5.55 12.12
N HIS A 15 16.88 -6.76 11.91
CA HIS A 15 15.54 -6.96 11.35
C HIS A 15 14.40 -6.39 12.22
N TRP A 16 14.63 -6.08 13.50
CA TRP A 16 13.64 -5.42 14.38
C TRP A 16 13.63 -3.89 14.25
N VAL A 17 14.64 -3.30 13.61
CA VAL A 17 14.75 -1.84 13.49
C VAL A 17 13.58 -1.27 12.68
N MET A 18 13.33 -1.84 11.49
CA MET A 18 12.23 -1.40 10.62
C MET A 18 10.84 -1.54 11.30
N PRO A 19 10.46 -2.69 11.89
CA PRO A 19 9.20 -2.81 12.64
C PRO A 19 9.04 -1.76 13.74
N LYS A 20 10.09 -1.47 14.51
CA LYS A 20 10.05 -0.46 15.58
C LYS A 20 9.81 0.94 15.05
N ILE A 21 10.46 1.31 13.95
CA ILE A 21 10.26 2.61 13.29
C ILE A 21 8.82 2.71 12.78
N ILE A 22 8.32 1.68 12.09
CA ILE A 22 6.95 1.65 11.55
C ILE A 22 5.93 1.79 12.67
N ILE A 23 6.07 1.06 13.78
CA ILE A 23 5.18 1.18 14.94
C ILE A 23 5.20 2.61 15.50
N GLY A 24 6.39 3.21 15.62
CA GLY A 24 6.52 4.61 16.05
C GLY A 24 5.75 5.58 15.16
N VAL A 25 5.93 5.46 13.84
CA VAL A 25 5.19 6.28 12.85
C VAL A 25 3.69 6.06 12.95
N LEU A 26 3.23 4.81 13.07
CA LEU A 26 1.82 4.48 13.20
C LEU A 26 1.20 5.07 14.47
N ILE A 27 1.91 5.05 15.59
CA ILE A 27 1.45 5.66 16.85
C ILE A 27 1.28 7.17 16.66
N ILE A 28 2.26 7.85 16.06
CA ILE A 28 2.19 9.29 15.80
C ILE A 28 0.99 9.62 14.92
N LEU A 29 0.81 8.90 13.80
CA LEU A 29 -0.34 9.08 12.92
C LEU A 29 -1.67 8.81 13.65
N GLY A 30 -1.73 7.77 14.48
CA GLY A 30 -2.91 7.45 15.29
C GLY A 30 -3.26 8.58 16.27
N ILE A 31 -2.26 9.16 16.95
CA ILE A 31 -2.46 10.31 17.84
C ILE A 31 -2.98 11.53 17.07
N ILE A 32 -2.41 11.81 15.90
CA ILE A 32 -2.85 12.92 15.04
C ILE A 32 -4.33 12.76 14.66
N ILE A 33 -4.73 11.55 14.25
CA ILE A 33 -6.13 11.24 13.91
C ILE A 33 -7.03 11.41 15.13
N LEU A 34 -6.62 10.92 16.31
CA LEU A 34 -7.39 11.08 17.54
C LEU A 34 -7.58 12.54 17.93
N ILE A 35 -6.56 13.38 17.79
CA ILE A 35 -6.65 14.82 18.07
C ILE A 35 -7.63 15.48 17.10
N GLN A 36 -7.48 15.23 15.79
CA GLN A 36 -8.37 15.81 14.77
C GLN A 36 -9.83 15.40 15.00
N GLU A 37 -10.10 14.13 15.28
CA GLU A 37 -11.44 13.63 15.52
C GLU A 37 -12.01 14.16 16.85
N SER A 38 -11.18 14.29 17.89
CA SER A 38 -11.58 14.92 19.17
C SER A 38 -11.96 16.39 18.99
N MET A 39 -11.15 17.14 18.25
CA MET A 39 -11.42 18.55 17.94
C MET A 39 -12.71 18.71 17.13
N LYS A 40 -12.90 17.85 16.11
CA LYS A 40 -14.11 17.83 15.28
C LYS A 40 -15.34 17.44 16.09
N ALA A 41 -15.24 16.43 16.95
CA ALA A 41 -16.32 15.97 17.82
C ALA A 41 -16.74 17.05 18.82
N LYS A 42 -15.78 17.77 19.42
CA LYS A 42 -16.03 18.89 20.32
C LYS A 42 -16.70 20.07 19.62
N ARG A 43 -16.31 20.39 18.38
CA ARG A 43 -16.96 21.44 17.57
C ARG A 43 -18.40 21.10 17.21
N GLU A 44 -18.69 19.83 16.96
CA GLU A 44 -20.01 19.35 16.53
C GLU A 44 -20.89 18.87 17.71
N ASN A 45 -20.46 19.05 18.97
CA ASN A 45 -21.14 18.54 20.19
C ASN A 45 -21.58 17.06 20.09
N ARG A 46 -20.79 16.24 19.38
CA ARG A 46 -21.04 14.81 19.21
C ARG A 46 -20.10 13.99 20.11
N PRO A 47 -20.51 12.80 20.56
CA PRO A 47 -19.60 11.91 21.27
C PRO A 47 -18.46 11.47 20.33
N LEU A 48 -17.25 11.39 20.88
CA LEU A 48 -16.01 10.98 20.20
C LEU A 48 -16.13 9.63 19.48
N PHE A 49 -16.92 8.72 20.04
CA PHE A 49 -17.18 7.39 19.52
C PHE A 49 -18.67 7.21 19.19
N ASN A 50 -19.16 7.90 18.16
CA ASN A 50 -20.49 7.64 17.64
C ASN A 50 -20.46 6.45 16.65
N PHE A 51 -20.73 5.25 17.16
CA PHE A 51 -20.86 4.02 16.35
C PHE A 51 -22.28 3.80 15.79
N LYS A 52 -23.26 4.64 16.17
CA LYS A 52 -24.63 4.51 15.66
C LYS A 52 -24.68 4.93 14.19
N GLY A 53 -25.02 3.98 13.32
CA GLY A 53 -25.25 4.20 11.89
C GLY A 53 -24.04 4.04 10.97
N LYS A 54 -22.85 3.72 11.49
CA LYS A 54 -21.69 3.42 10.66
C LYS A 54 -21.83 2.03 10.04
N ARG A 55 -22.27 1.97 8.78
CA ARG A 55 -22.27 0.73 7.99
C ARG A 55 -20.86 0.49 7.45
N PHE A 56 -20.37 -0.75 7.56
CA PHE A 56 -19.03 -1.12 7.07
C PHE A 56 -18.94 -1.01 5.54
N PHE A 57 -20.04 -1.27 4.84
CA PHE A 57 -20.18 -1.05 3.40
C PHE A 57 -21.18 0.07 3.15
N VAL A 58 -20.82 0.98 2.24
CA VAL A 58 -21.73 2.00 1.70
C VAL A 58 -22.78 1.30 0.84
N GLU A 59 -24.03 1.80 0.84
CA GLU A 59 -25.06 1.35 -0.12
C GLU A 59 -24.55 1.56 -1.55
N ASN A 60 -24.64 0.54 -2.42
CA ASN A 60 -24.04 0.50 -3.77
C ASN A 60 -22.51 0.54 -3.86
N TYR A 61 -21.80 -0.14 -2.95
CA TYR A 61 -20.35 -0.33 -3.11
C TYR A 61 -20.00 -1.11 -4.40
N ASP A 62 -18.86 -0.77 -5.01
CA ASP A 62 -18.36 -1.41 -6.23
C ASP A 62 -17.82 -2.82 -5.92
N LYS A 63 -18.73 -3.80 -5.95
CA LYS A 63 -18.44 -5.21 -5.71
C LYS A 63 -17.37 -5.74 -6.65
N LEU A 64 -17.35 -5.28 -7.91
CA LEU A 64 -16.43 -5.75 -8.92
C LEU A 64 -15.00 -5.32 -8.60
N LYS A 65 -14.80 -4.06 -8.19
CA LYS A 65 -13.48 -3.62 -7.73
C LYS A 65 -13.05 -4.33 -6.45
N LEU A 66 -13.97 -4.52 -5.51
CA LEU A 66 -13.62 -5.15 -4.23
C LEU A 66 -13.19 -6.62 -4.41
N PHE A 67 -14.05 -7.44 -5.02
CA PHE A 67 -13.74 -8.86 -5.23
C PHE A 67 -12.69 -9.06 -6.32
N GLY A 68 -12.67 -8.19 -7.35
CA GLY A 68 -11.66 -8.20 -8.39
C GLY A 68 -10.25 -7.96 -7.83
N SER A 69 -10.09 -7.02 -6.90
CA SER A 69 -8.81 -6.75 -6.26
C SER A 69 -8.34 -7.92 -5.38
N ILE A 70 -9.25 -8.56 -4.65
CA ILE A 70 -8.92 -9.76 -3.87
C ILE A 70 -8.46 -10.89 -4.79
N ALA A 71 -9.19 -11.14 -5.88
CA ALA A 71 -8.83 -12.15 -6.86
C ALA A 71 -7.48 -11.84 -7.53
N LEU A 72 -7.25 -10.59 -7.94
CA LEU A 72 -5.99 -10.16 -8.54
C LEU A 72 -4.80 -10.28 -7.59
N LEU A 73 -4.97 -10.03 -6.30
CA LEU A 73 -3.93 -10.27 -5.30
C LEU A 73 -3.53 -11.75 -5.23
N ILE A 74 -4.52 -12.65 -5.23
CA ILE A 74 -4.25 -14.09 -5.24
C ILE A 74 -3.53 -14.47 -6.54
N ILE A 75 -4.02 -14.01 -7.69
CA ILE A 75 -3.40 -14.23 -9.00
C ILE A 75 -1.96 -13.71 -9.02
N TYR A 76 -1.68 -12.56 -8.40
CA TYR A 76 -0.33 -11.99 -8.33
C TYR A 76 0.67 -12.93 -7.65
N ILE A 77 0.28 -13.55 -6.54
CA ILE A 77 1.15 -14.49 -5.82
C ILE A 77 1.52 -15.67 -6.73
N TYR A 78 0.55 -16.22 -7.45
CA TYR A 78 0.79 -17.31 -8.40
C TYR A 78 1.60 -16.86 -9.62
N ALA A 79 1.30 -15.68 -10.15
CA ALA A 79 1.99 -15.10 -11.31
C ALA A 79 3.46 -14.86 -11.00
N MET A 80 3.80 -14.32 -9.82
CA MET A 80 5.18 -14.15 -9.40
C MET A 80 5.93 -15.48 -9.32
N LYS A 81 5.30 -16.54 -8.79
CA LYS A 81 5.93 -17.86 -8.69
C LYS A 81 6.23 -18.47 -10.07
N PHE A 82 5.38 -18.22 -11.07
CA PHE A 82 5.49 -18.85 -12.39
C PHE A 82 6.29 -18.03 -13.40
N LEU A 83 6.13 -16.71 -13.40
CA LEU A 83 6.68 -15.79 -14.41
C LEU A 83 7.84 -14.92 -13.89
N GLY A 84 8.08 -14.91 -12.57
CA GLY A 84 9.00 -13.99 -11.91
C GLY A 84 8.43 -12.58 -11.74
N PHE A 85 9.16 -11.73 -11.02
CA PHE A 85 8.71 -10.39 -10.63
C PHE A 85 8.36 -9.51 -11.83
N ILE A 86 9.23 -9.39 -12.83
CA ILE A 86 9.04 -8.40 -13.92
C ILE A 86 7.79 -8.73 -14.74
N PHE A 87 7.71 -9.95 -15.30
CA PHE A 87 6.59 -10.33 -16.15
C PHE A 87 5.28 -10.49 -15.36
N GLY A 88 5.34 -11.09 -14.17
CA GLY A 88 4.17 -11.22 -13.29
C GLY A 88 3.60 -9.87 -12.87
N SER A 89 4.45 -8.91 -12.51
CA SER A 89 4.05 -7.56 -12.11
C SER A 89 3.47 -6.79 -13.28
N ILE A 90 4.10 -6.79 -14.47
CA ILE A 90 3.56 -6.08 -15.64
C ILE A 90 2.13 -6.55 -15.93
N ILE A 91 1.88 -7.85 -15.93
CA ILE A 91 0.55 -8.40 -16.24
C ILE A 91 -0.47 -7.99 -15.16
N VAL A 92 -0.16 -8.26 -13.90
CA VAL A 92 -1.14 -8.08 -12.81
C VAL A 92 -1.34 -6.62 -12.45
N ILE A 93 -0.30 -5.79 -12.47
CA ILE A 93 -0.42 -4.34 -12.28
C ILE A 93 -1.20 -3.71 -13.43
N SER A 94 -1.00 -4.17 -14.69
CA SER A 94 -1.85 -3.71 -15.81
C SER A 94 -3.32 -4.03 -15.57
N LEU A 95 -3.63 -5.25 -15.13
CA LEU A 95 -5.00 -5.66 -14.80
C LEU A 95 -5.59 -4.84 -13.66
N PHE A 96 -4.80 -4.54 -12.63
CA PHE A 96 -5.20 -3.63 -11.54
C PHE A 96 -5.50 -2.22 -12.06
N ASN A 97 -4.61 -1.65 -12.87
CA ASN A 97 -4.79 -0.33 -13.45
C ASN A 97 -6.06 -0.27 -14.32
N ILE A 98 -6.34 -1.32 -15.09
CA ILE A 98 -7.57 -1.43 -15.91
C ILE A 98 -8.82 -1.60 -15.03
N LEU A 99 -8.74 -2.38 -13.94
CA LEU A 99 -9.85 -2.59 -13.02
C LEU A 99 -10.28 -1.28 -12.34
N TYR A 100 -9.31 -0.44 -11.99
CA TYR A 100 -9.55 0.85 -11.35
C TYR A 100 -9.78 2.00 -12.33
N SER A 101 -9.47 1.82 -13.62
CA SER A 101 -9.68 2.87 -14.63
C SER A 101 -11.16 3.23 -14.78
N PRO A 102 -11.52 4.52 -14.76
CA PRO A 102 -12.90 4.97 -14.95
C PRO A 102 -13.38 4.83 -16.40
N LYS A 103 -12.46 4.79 -17.38
CA LYS A 103 -12.76 4.62 -18.81
C LYS A 103 -11.97 3.43 -19.36
N LYS A 104 -12.62 2.64 -20.20
CA LYS A 104 -12.06 1.42 -20.80
C LYS A 104 -11.94 1.55 -22.32
N ASP A 105 -11.55 2.73 -22.80
CA ASP A 105 -11.19 2.94 -24.19
C ASP A 105 -9.78 2.41 -24.48
N LYS A 106 -9.49 2.17 -25.77
CA LYS A 106 -8.21 1.59 -26.22
C LYS A 106 -7.01 2.43 -25.78
N LYS A 107 -7.14 3.77 -25.73
CA LYS A 107 -6.04 4.66 -25.32
C LYS A 107 -5.80 4.54 -23.81
N SER A 108 -6.85 4.59 -23.00
CA SER A 108 -6.71 4.39 -21.55
C SER A 108 -6.10 3.03 -21.19
N ILE A 109 -6.51 1.94 -21.86
CA ILE A 109 -5.92 0.61 -21.63
C ILE A 109 -4.42 0.61 -21.98
N LEU A 110 -4.03 1.22 -23.11
CA LEU A 110 -2.63 1.31 -23.49
C LEU A 110 -1.80 2.11 -22.47
N ILE A 111 -2.36 3.21 -21.94
CA ILE A 111 -1.74 4.00 -20.89
C ILE A 111 -1.58 3.18 -19.60
N CYS A 112 -2.59 2.40 -19.19
CA CYS A 112 -2.50 1.53 -18.01
C CYS A 112 -1.36 0.50 -18.12
N ILE A 113 -1.15 -0.07 -19.32
CA ILE A 113 -0.06 -1.01 -19.59
C ILE A 113 1.29 -0.29 -19.61
N ALA A 114 1.38 0.90 -20.21
CA ALA A 114 2.62 1.67 -20.22
C ALA A 114 3.05 2.05 -18.80
N ILE A 115 2.10 2.49 -17.97
CA ILE A 115 2.35 2.84 -16.56
C ILE A 115 2.83 1.61 -15.78
N SER A 116 2.20 0.44 -15.95
CA SER A 116 2.60 -0.76 -15.20
C SER A 116 4.04 -1.21 -15.53
N VAL A 117 4.47 -1.07 -16.79
CA VAL A 117 5.86 -1.35 -17.21
C VAL A 117 6.82 -0.41 -16.49
N ILE A 118 6.53 0.89 -16.52
CA ILE A 118 7.37 1.91 -15.88
C ILE A 118 7.45 1.66 -14.36
N GLU A 119 6.32 1.44 -13.69
CA GLU A 119 6.26 1.16 -12.25
C GLU A 119 7.06 -0.11 -11.89
N THR A 120 6.89 -1.17 -12.67
CA THR A 120 7.61 -2.43 -12.44
C THR A 120 9.12 -2.25 -12.57
N LEU A 121 9.58 -1.53 -13.60
CA LEU A 121 11.00 -1.29 -13.83
C LEU A 121 11.61 -0.38 -12.76
N ILE A 122 10.88 0.65 -12.32
CA ILE A 122 11.33 1.52 -11.23
C ILE A 122 11.48 0.73 -9.93
N LEU A 123 10.49 -0.10 -9.58
CA LEU A 123 10.57 -0.93 -8.38
C LEU A 123 11.72 -1.92 -8.47
N TRP A 124 11.87 -2.60 -9.61
CA TRP A 124 12.99 -3.50 -9.84
C TRP A 124 14.35 -2.78 -9.67
N PHE A 125 14.49 -1.57 -10.22
CA PHE A 125 15.70 -0.77 -10.08
C PHE A 125 15.97 -0.37 -8.63
N VAL A 126 14.96 0.16 -7.93
CA VAL A 126 15.09 0.59 -6.54
C VAL A 126 15.45 -0.59 -5.63
N PHE A 127 14.72 -1.71 -5.72
CA PHE A 127 15.00 -2.86 -4.87
C PHE A 127 16.32 -3.54 -5.22
N GLY A 128 16.63 -3.68 -6.51
CA GLY A 128 17.85 -4.33 -6.98
C GLY A 128 19.13 -3.53 -6.74
N TYR A 129 19.12 -2.23 -7.03
CA TYR A 129 20.32 -1.38 -6.99
C TYR A 129 20.41 -0.47 -5.77
N LEU A 130 19.29 0.09 -5.30
CA LEU A 130 19.32 1.00 -4.16
C LEU A 130 19.31 0.24 -2.83
N PHE A 131 18.56 -0.86 -2.77
CA PHE A 131 18.43 -1.67 -1.57
C PHE A 131 19.20 -2.99 -1.60
N GLU A 132 19.74 -3.40 -2.75
CA GLU A 132 20.46 -4.67 -2.92
C GLU A 132 19.64 -5.90 -2.48
N ILE A 133 18.32 -5.86 -2.68
CA ILE A 133 17.38 -6.94 -2.37
C ILE A 133 17.00 -7.65 -3.67
N THR A 134 17.17 -8.98 -3.71
CA THR A 134 16.71 -9.80 -4.83
C THR A 134 15.19 -9.97 -4.81
N LEU A 135 14.55 -9.61 -5.91
CA LEU A 135 13.12 -9.87 -6.14
C LEU A 135 12.93 -11.29 -6.74
N PRO A 136 11.82 -11.97 -6.42
CA PRO A 136 11.53 -13.34 -6.88
C PRO A 136 11.28 -13.47 -8.39
#